data_AF-T2M3U9-F1
#
_entry.id   AF-T2M3U9-F1
#
_cell.length_a   1.000
_cell.length_b   1.000
_cell.length_c   1.000
_cell.angle_alpha   90.00
_cell.angle_beta   90.00
_cell.angle_gamma   90.00
#
_symmetry.space_group_name_H-M   'P 1'
#
loop_
_entity.id
_entity.type
_entity.pdbx_description
1 polymer ?
#
loop_
_entity_poly.entity_id
_entity_poly.type
_entity_poly.pdbx_seq_one_letter_code
_entity_poly.pdbx_strand_id
1 'polypeptide(L)'
;SKVFDKFVLVYILMFLDSSLPIVAMALSGFSEKRPPLWVSNCKLLSTQLKNPYLRAIFAFLTAEDDNYINVIKEKEIKLQDRVAFACRYLNDSKLISFIDNETTTFINTGNLEGLLLTGLTSDGLDLLENYINKTSDVQTAVLIVLNTKVIEAVRDPRVNNWIENYRDLLDRWRLWHERSHFDALVQSSCGNRKIPQQISVTCTYCSKAVSHNLISSGGMRGSRQPHGMGTNSRQSKAMACPNCRQPLPRCSICMINMGSLSSHTQKLGNRAKFENVVNPYLNWFTWCQMCRHGGHSVHLIEWFTDHLHCPVTGCNCTCNVHDSVAMVSPTSSDENVDNKETS
;
A
#
# COMPACT_ATOMS: atom_id res chain seq x y z
N SER A 1 -14.62 -4.14 47.58
CA SER A 1 -14.91 -3.61 46.23
C SER A 1 -14.15 -4.30 45.08
N LYS A 2 -13.27 -5.29 45.30
CA LYS A 2 -12.58 -6.05 44.21
C LYS A 2 -13.43 -7.16 43.56
N VAL A 3 -14.58 -7.50 44.15
CA VAL A 3 -15.49 -8.54 43.64
C VAL A 3 -16.38 -7.97 42.53
N PHE A 4 -16.84 -6.72 42.67
CA PHE A 4 -17.74 -6.07 41.70
C PHE A 4 -17.07 -5.81 40.33
N ASP A 5 -15.79 -5.43 40.31
CA ASP A 5 -15.02 -5.27 39.06
C ASP A 5 -14.82 -6.60 38.30
N LYS A 6 -14.85 -7.75 38.99
CA LYS A 6 -14.77 -9.06 38.34
C LYS A 6 -16.08 -9.46 37.66
N PHE A 7 -17.22 -8.93 38.10
CA PHE A 7 -18.54 -9.30 37.58
C PHE A 7 -18.91 -8.58 36.27
N VAL A 8 -18.42 -7.35 36.06
CA VAL A 8 -18.75 -6.57 34.84
C VAL A 8 -18.06 -7.13 33.60
N LEU A 9 -16.82 -7.65 33.72
CA LEU A 9 -16.13 -8.31 32.61
C LEU A 9 -16.82 -9.61 32.18
N VAL A 10 -17.39 -10.33 33.16
CA VAL A 10 -18.12 -11.58 32.93
C VAL A 10 -19.45 -11.29 32.22
N TYR A 11 -20.17 -10.23 32.60
CA TYR A 11 -21.47 -9.88 32.03
C TYR A 11 -21.42 -9.49 30.54
N ILE A 12 -20.32 -8.89 30.08
CA ILE A 12 -20.17 -8.42 28.69
C ILE A 12 -19.81 -9.57 27.74
N LEU A 13 -19.19 -10.66 28.23
CA LEU A 13 -18.83 -11.84 27.42
C LEU A 13 -19.94 -12.90 27.35
N MET A 14 -21.05 -12.72 28.10
CA MET A 14 -22.00 -13.78 28.46
C MET A 14 -23.18 -14.03 27.50
N PHE A 15 -23.28 -13.40 26.34
CA PHE A 15 -24.55 -13.42 25.59
C PHE A 15 -24.81 -14.55 24.57
N LEU A 16 -23.91 -15.51 24.33
CA LEU A 16 -24.10 -16.47 23.22
C LEU A 16 -23.63 -17.92 23.42
N ASP A 17 -23.26 -18.38 24.63
CA ASP A 17 -22.70 -19.74 24.79
C ASP A 17 -23.56 -20.69 25.65
N SER A 18 -23.78 -21.90 25.13
CA SER A 18 -24.42 -23.04 25.79
C SER A 18 -23.73 -23.50 27.09
N SER A 19 -22.49 -23.03 27.32
CA SER A 19 -21.68 -23.32 28.51
C SER A 19 -22.02 -22.47 29.74
N LEU A 20 -22.96 -21.51 29.62
CA LEU A 20 -23.36 -20.59 30.69
C LEU A 20 -23.70 -21.24 32.05
N PRO A 21 -24.46 -22.36 32.11
CA PRO A 21 -24.83 -22.97 33.39
C PRO A 21 -23.62 -23.50 34.17
N ILE A 22 -22.60 -23.98 33.44
CA ILE A 22 -21.37 -24.51 34.03
C ILE A 22 -20.56 -23.36 34.66
N VAL A 23 -20.47 -22.24 33.94
CA VAL A 23 -19.80 -21.02 34.41
C VAL A 23 -20.55 -20.43 35.62
N ALA A 24 -21.89 -20.36 35.56
CA ALA A 24 -22.72 -19.86 36.65
C ALA A 24 -22.55 -20.69 37.93
N MET A 25 -22.59 -22.03 37.83
CA MET A 25 -22.34 -22.92 38.98
C MET A 25 -20.95 -22.70 39.57
N ALA A 26 -19.91 -22.60 38.73
CA ALA A 26 -18.54 -22.37 39.20
C ALA A 26 -18.42 -21.03 39.94
N LEU A 27 -19.02 -19.96 39.41
CA LEU A 27 -19.05 -18.64 40.02
C LEU A 27 -19.83 -18.61 41.34
N SER A 28 -20.98 -19.30 41.40
CA SER A 28 -21.78 -19.40 42.64
C SER A 28 -21.05 -20.17 43.75
N GLY A 29 -20.20 -21.14 43.39
CA GLY A 29 -19.39 -21.90 44.35
C GLY A 29 -18.08 -21.21 44.77
N PHE A 30 -17.77 -20.03 44.22
CA PHE A 30 -16.53 -19.32 44.52
C PHE A 30 -16.52 -18.83 45.98
N SER A 31 -15.46 -19.16 46.72
CA SER A 31 -15.17 -18.60 48.03
C SER A 31 -13.68 -18.29 48.16
N GLU A 32 -13.32 -17.31 49.00
CA GLU A 32 -11.91 -16.89 49.18
C GLU A 32 -11.01 -18.04 49.64
N LYS A 33 -11.57 -19.00 50.40
CA LYS A 33 -10.87 -20.19 50.89
C LYS A 33 -10.55 -21.24 49.81
N ARG A 34 -11.15 -21.13 48.61
CA ARG A 34 -10.94 -22.00 47.44
C ARG A 34 -10.83 -23.49 47.80
N PRO A 35 -11.94 -24.18 48.16
CA PRO A 35 -11.90 -25.57 48.59
C PRO A 35 -11.25 -26.48 47.53
N PRO A 36 -10.38 -27.45 47.92
CA PRO A 36 -9.65 -28.30 46.95
C PRO A 36 -10.57 -29.08 45.99
N LEU A 37 -11.73 -29.53 46.48
CA LEU A 37 -12.74 -30.22 45.66
C LEU A 37 -13.37 -29.29 44.62
N TRP A 38 -13.64 -28.04 44.99
CA TRP A 38 -14.17 -27.06 44.06
C TRP A 38 -13.12 -26.67 43.01
N VAL A 39 -11.85 -26.49 43.41
CA VAL A 39 -10.74 -26.19 42.51
C VAL A 39 -10.51 -27.31 41.49
N SER A 40 -10.49 -28.56 41.95
CA SER A 40 -10.34 -29.73 41.06
C SER A 40 -11.51 -29.87 40.09
N ASN A 41 -12.75 -29.65 40.56
CA ASN A 41 -13.92 -29.64 39.68
C ASN A 41 -13.85 -28.51 38.65
N CYS A 42 -13.44 -27.31 39.05
CA CYS A 42 -13.25 -26.18 38.13
C CYS A 42 -12.19 -26.46 37.07
N LYS A 43 -11.07 -27.08 37.44
CA LYS A 43 -10.02 -27.49 36.49
C LYS A 43 -10.53 -28.53 35.49
N LEU A 44 -11.34 -29.49 35.94
CA LEU A 44 -11.97 -30.49 35.07
C LEU A 44 -12.98 -29.86 34.11
N LEU A 45 -13.83 -28.96 34.59
CA LEU A 45 -14.81 -28.27 33.75
C LEU A 45 -14.14 -27.38 32.72
N SER A 46 -13.03 -26.72 33.07
CA SER A 46 -12.27 -25.86 32.16
C SER A 46 -11.80 -26.59 30.89
N THR A 47 -11.39 -27.85 30.99
CA THR A 47 -10.94 -28.62 29.82
C THR A 47 -12.06 -28.97 28.84
N GLN A 48 -13.32 -28.90 29.29
CA GLN A 48 -14.50 -29.14 28.46
C GLN A 48 -14.98 -27.86 27.74
N LEU A 49 -14.45 -26.69 28.12
CA LEU A 49 -14.87 -25.40 27.56
C LEU A 49 -14.11 -25.10 26.26
N LYS A 50 -14.87 -24.83 25.20
CA LYS A 50 -14.33 -24.42 23.90
C LYS A 50 -13.86 -22.97 23.89
N ASN A 51 -14.53 -22.08 24.63
CA ASN A 51 -14.22 -20.66 24.63
C ASN A 51 -12.96 -20.38 25.48
N PRO A 52 -11.89 -19.82 24.90
CA PRO A 52 -10.64 -19.57 25.60
C PRO A 52 -10.78 -18.54 26.74
N TYR A 53 -11.67 -17.55 26.58
CA TYR A 53 -11.92 -16.56 27.64
C TYR A 53 -12.60 -17.20 28.85
N LEU A 54 -13.49 -18.18 28.64
CA LEU A 54 -14.09 -18.93 29.74
C LEU A 54 -13.05 -19.80 30.45
N ARG A 55 -12.18 -20.49 29.70
CA ARG A 55 -11.05 -21.24 30.29
C ARG A 55 -10.15 -20.33 31.14
N ALA A 56 -9.84 -19.14 30.65
CA ALA A 56 -9.09 -18.13 31.39
C ALA A 56 -9.80 -17.65 32.65
N ILE A 57 -11.14 -17.49 32.64
CA ILE A 57 -11.90 -17.17 33.85
C ILE A 57 -11.74 -18.28 34.90
N PHE A 58 -11.86 -19.56 34.51
CA PHE A 58 -11.65 -20.67 35.44
C PHE A 58 -10.20 -20.72 35.96
N ALA A 59 -9.22 -20.50 35.08
CA ALA A 59 -7.80 -20.41 35.47
C ALA A 59 -7.54 -19.25 36.45
N PHE A 60 -8.22 -18.12 36.27
CA PHE A 60 -8.12 -16.96 37.15
C PHE A 60 -8.75 -17.22 38.53
N LEU A 61 -9.93 -17.85 38.58
CA LEU A 61 -10.62 -18.14 39.83
C LEU A 61 -9.91 -19.22 40.66
N THR A 62 -9.25 -20.17 39.99
CA THR A 62 -8.50 -21.28 40.61
C THR A 62 -7.02 -20.95 40.85
N ALA A 63 -6.57 -19.74 40.56
CA ALA A 63 -5.19 -19.32 40.81
C ALA A 63 -4.90 -19.19 42.32
N GLU A 64 -3.77 -19.75 42.74
CA GLU A 64 -3.20 -19.66 44.08
C GLU A 64 -2.05 -18.63 44.07
N ASP A 65 -1.88 -17.88 45.16
CA ASP A 65 -0.77 -16.92 45.38
C ASP A 65 -0.50 -15.96 44.20
N ASP A 66 -1.56 -15.43 43.58
CA ASP A 66 -1.48 -14.53 42.42
C ASP A 66 -0.64 -15.12 41.26
N ASN A 67 -0.63 -16.45 41.13
CA ASN A 67 -0.02 -17.16 40.02
C ASN A 67 -0.99 -17.26 38.84
N TYR A 68 -0.98 -16.23 37.99
CA TYR A 68 -1.85 -16.15 36.82
C TYR A 68 -1.24 -16.71 35.53
N ILE A 69 -0.20 -17.55 35.62
CA ILE A 69 0.53 -18.09 34.47
C ILE A 69 -0.41 -18.81 33.48
N ASN A 70 -1.40 -19.55 33.97
CA ASN A 70 -2.33 -20.28 33.12
C ASN A 70 -3.28 -19.37 32.32
N VAL A 71 -3.57 -18.17 32.84
CA VAL A 71 -4.38 -17.17 32.13
C VAL A 71 -3.57 -16.56 30.99
N ILE A 72 -2.35 -16.12 31.29
CA ILE A 72 -1.48 -15.48 30.31
C ILE A 72 -0.93 -16.46 29.28
N LYS A 73 -0.88 -17.77 29.53
CA LYS A 73 -0.40 -18.78 28.56
C LYS A 73 -1.45 -19.26 27.57
N GLU A 74 -2.72 -18.89 27.75
CA GLU A 74 -3.81 -19.27 26.85
C GLU A 74 -3.65 -18.55 25.50
N LYS A 75 -2.98 -19.18 24.53
CA LYS A 75 -2.61 -18.58 23.24
C LYS A 75 -3.79 -18.28 22.31
N GLU A 76 -4.96 -18.87 22.57
CA GLU A 76 -6.19 -18.60 21.82
C GLU A 76 -6.83 -17.25 22.19
N ILE A 77 -6.41 -16.65 23.32
CA ILE A 77 -6.79 -15.29 23.67
C ILE A 77 -5.89 -14.32 22.91
N LYS A 78 -6.51 -13.25 22.40
CA LYS A 78 -5.80 -12.18 21.68
C LYS A 78 -4.66 -11.60 22.52
N LEU A 79 -3.57 -11.19 21.87
CA LEU A 79 -2.40 -10.65 22.57
C LEU A 79 -2.75 -9.40 23.36
N GLN A 80 -3.61 -8.52 22.82
CA GLN A 80 -3.98 -7.26 23.51
C GLN A 80 -4.61 -7.53 24.88
N ASP A 81 -5.48 -8.53 24.97
CA ASP A 81 -6.18 -8.89 26.21
C ASP A 81 -5.23 -9.56 27.20
N ARG A 82 -4.32 -10.42 26.72
CA ARG A 82 -3.29 -11.06 27.55
C ARG A 82 -2.34 -10.02 28.15
N VAL A 83 -1.92 -9.03 27.36
CA VAL A 83 -1.08 -7.91 27.80
C VAL A 83 -1.83 -7.02 28.79
N ALA A 84 -3.08 -6.65 28.50
CA ALA A 84 -3.90 -5.86 29.42
C ALA A 84 -4.11 -6.57 30.76
N PHE A 85 -4.36 -7.88 30.74
CA PHE A 85 -4.47 -8.70 31.94
C PHE A 85 -3.13 -8.74 32.71
N ALA A 86 -2.03 -8.95 32.01
CA ALA A 86 -0.69 -8.96 32.60
C ALA A 86 -0.38 -7.64 33.33
N CYS A 87 -0.64 -6.50 32.69
CA CYS A 87 -0.44 -5.18 33.28
C CYS A 87 -1.29 -4.92 34.54
N ARG A 88 -2.46 -5.57 34.66
CA ARG A 88 -3.37 -5.37 35.80
C ARG A 88 -3.07 -6.28 36.99
N TYR A 89 -2.58 -7.50 36.74
CA TYR A 89 -2.51 -8.55 37.75
C TYR A 89 -1.12 -9.12 38.03
N LEU A 90 -0.13 -8.91 37.15
CA LEU A 90 1.24 -9.35 37.41
C LEU A 90 2.02 -8.26 38.16
N ASN A 91 3.03 -8.71 38.92
CA ASN A 91 4.04 -7.80 39.46
C ASN A 91 5.07 -7.44 38.38
N ASP A 92 5.84 -6.37 38.60
CA ASP A 92 6.77 -5.82 37.60
C ASP A 92 7.76 -6.87 37.05
N SER A 93 8.32 -7.71 37.93
CA SER A 93 9.28 -8.75 37.52
C SER A 93 8.65 -9.82 36.61
N LYS A 94 7.44 -10.28 36.95
CA LYS A 94 6.68 -11.23 36.10
C LYS A 94 6.17 -10.57 34.83
N LEU A 95 5.83 -9.29 34.87
CA LEU A 95 5.38 -8.54 33.71
C LEU A 95 6.51 -8.38 32.68
N ILE A 96 7.69 -7.94 33.10
CA ILE A 96 8.85 -7.78 32.22
C ILE A 96 9.18 -9.12 31.56
N SER A 97 9.33 -10.20 32.35
CA SER A 97 9.64 -11.52 31.80
C SER A 97 8.55 -12.06 30.86
N PHE A 98 7.28 -11.73 31.09
CA PHE A 98 6.18 -12.06 30.19
C PHE A 98 6.30 -11.30 28.86
N ILE A 99 6.49 -9.97 28.90
CA ILE A 99 6.59 -9.13 27.71
C ILE A 99 7.81 -9.52 26.87
N ASP A 100 8.97 -9.75 27.49
CA ASP A 100 10.19 -10.15 26.76
C ASP A 100 10.03 -11.50 26.07
N ASN A 101 9.43 -12.47 26.75
CA ASN A 101 9.21 -13.81 26.20
C ASN A 101 8.18 -13.80 25.06
N GLU A 102 7.06 -13.07 25.22
CA GLU A 102 6.08 -12.92 24.15
C GLU A 102 6.71 -12.18 22.97
N THR A 103 7.38 -11.05 23.19
CA THR A 103 8.05 -10.27 22.15
C THR A 103 8.99 -11.15 21.32
N THR A 104 9.87 -11.90 21.98
CA THR A 104 10.79 -12.84 21.33
C THR A 104 10.03 -13.90 20.52
N THR A 105 8.93 -14.43 21.06
CA THR A 105 8.09 -15.43 20.37
C THR A 105 7.44 -14.85 19.11
N PHE A 106 6.87 -13.64 19.18
CA PHE A 106 6.22 -13.00 18.05
C PHE A 106 7.21 -12.58 16.96
N ILE A 107 8.40 -12.10 17.34
CA ILE A 107 9.51 -11.83 16.40
C ILE A 107 9.88 -13.11 15.65
N ASN A 108 10.20 -14.18 16.37
CA ASN A 108 10.67 -15.44 15.77
C ASN A 108 9.60 -16.12 14.90
N THR A 109 8.32 -15.99 15.26
CA THR A 109 7.22 -16.59 14.49
C THR A 109 6.78 -15.74 13.30
N GLY A 110 7.24 -14.48 13.23
CA GLY A 110 6.82 -13.49 12.24
C GLY A 110 5.33 -13.16 12.35
N ASN A 111 4.75 -13.12 13.55
CA ASN A 111 3.33 -12.82 13.73
C ASN A 111 3.10 -11.32 13.95
N LEU A 112 2.37 -10.69 13.01
CA LEU A 112 2.13 -9.24 12.97
C LEU A 112 1.43 -8.67 14.22
N GLU A 113 0.73 -9.49 15.01
CA GLU A 113 0.15 -9.03 16.28
C GLU A 113 1.21 -8.53 17.26
N GLY A 114 2.45 -9.04 17.15
CA GLY A 114 3.60 -8.61 17.94
C GLY A 114 4.05 -7.17 17.69
N LEU A 115 3.60 -6.53 16.61
CA LEU A 115 3.81 -5.09 16.38
C LEU A 115 3.24 -4.23 17.51
N LEU A 116 2.25 -4.75 18.26
CA LEU A 116 1.77 -4.12 19.49
C LEU A 116 2.88 -3.94 20.54
N LEU A 117 3.80 -4.89 20.63
CA LEU A 117 4.87 -4.93 21.64
C LEU A 117 6.13 -4.22 21.13
N THR A 118 6.51 -4.49 19.87
CA THR A 118 7.76 -3.97 19.31
C THR A 118 7.62 -2.55 18.75
N GLY A 119 6.41 -2.15 18.36
CA GLY A 119 6.22 -1.03 17.44
C GLY A 119 7.00 -1.24 16.13
N LEU A 120 7.34 -0.15 15.45
CA LEU A 120 8.25 -0.14 14.29
C LEU A 120 9.68 0.27 14.68
N THR A 121 10.17 -0.33 15.75
CA THR A 121 11.58 -0.26 16.17
C THR A 121 12.40 -1.33 15.43
N SER A 122 13.69 -1.49 15.76
CA SER A 122 14.53 -2.55 15.18
C SER A 122 13.90 -3.93 15.32
N ASP A 123 13.41 -4.27 16.52
CA ASP A 123 12.74 -5.54 16.83
C ASP A 123 11.47 -5.72 16.00
N GLY A 124 10.75 -4.62 15.73
CA GLY A 124 9.58 -4.64 14.87
C GLY A 124 9.92 -4.90 13.40
N LEU A 125 11.05 -4.38 12.94
CA LEU A 125 11.57 -4.67 11.60
C LEU A 125 12.08 -6.11 11.51
N ASP A 126 12.69 -6.66 12.56
CA ASP A 126 13.08 -8.08 12.64
C ASP A 126 11.84 -8.99 12.57
N LEU A 127 10.76 -8.61 13.25
CA LEU A 127 9.47 -9.30 13.17
C LEU A 127 8.91 -9.29 11.74
N LEU A 128 8.91 -8.12 11.08
CA LEU A 128 8.45 -7.98 9.69
C LEU A 128 9.33 -8.77 8.72
N GLU A 129 10.64 -8.82 8.94
CA GLU A 129 11.56 -9.62 8.14
C GLU A 129 11.24 -11.12 8.26
N ASN A 130 11.01 -11.62 9.48
CA ASN A 130 10.60 -13.01 9.70
C ASN A 130 9.21 -13.30 9.11
N TYR A 131 8.29 -12.35 9.15
CA TYR A 131 7.00 -12.46 8.46
C TYR A 131 7.21 -12.65 6.96
N ILE A 132 7.98 -11.76 6.31
CA ILE A 132 8.26 -11.85 4.87
C ILE A 132 8.95 -13.17 4.52
N ASN A 133 9.94 -13.60 5.30
CA ASN A 133 10.66 -14.86 5.05
C ASN A 133 9.73 -16.09 5.10
N LYS A 134 8.66 -16.02 5.91
CA LYS A 134 7.69 -17.10 6.07
C LYS A 134 6.57 -17.06 5.04
N THR A 135 6.08 -15.89 4.68
CA THR A 135 4.87 -15.72 3.84
C THR A 135 5.18 -15.29 2.41
N SER A 136 6.37 -14.76 2.15
CA SER A 136 6.74 -14.01 0.94
C SER A 136 5.87 -12.79 0.67
N ASP A 137 5.08 -12.35 1.65
CA ASP A 137 4.19 -11.18 1.53
C ASP A 137 4.95 -9.89 1.86
N VAL A 138 5.73 -9.44 0.87
CA VAL A 138 6.45 -8.16 0.94
C VAL A 138 5.50 -6.95 0.90
N GLN A 139 4.32 -7.10 0.27
CA GLN A 139 3.33 -6.03 0.13
C GLN A 139 2.85 -5.56 1.50
N THR A 140 2.38 -6.47 2.35
CA THR A 140 1.85 -6.13 3.68
C THR A 140 2.92 -5.44 4.53
N ALA A 141 4.14 -5.97 4.57
CA ALA A 141 5.23 -5.41 5.36
C ALA A 141 5.59 -3.98 4.94
N VAL A 142 5.72 -3.72 3.64
CA VAL A 142 6.05 -2.38 3.13
C VAL A 142 4.90 -1.40 3.36
N LEU A 143 3.65 -1.82 3.14
CA LEU A 143 2.50 -0.96 3.38
C LEU A 143 2.35 -0.58 4.85
N ILE A 144 2.65 -1.48 5.79
CA ILE A 144 2.67 -1.16 7.24
C ILE A 144 3.69 -0.04 7.52
N VAL A 145 4.93 -0.19 7.02
CA VAL A 145 6.00 0.79 7.27
C VAL A 145 5.68 2.15 6.64
N LEU A 146 5.19 2.16 5.39
CA LEU A 146 4.94 3.42 4.68
C LEU A 146 3.73 4.19 5.21
N ASN A 147 2.66 3.50 5.62
CA ASN A 147 1.44 4.15 6.10
C ASN A 147 1.56 4.72 7.52
N THR A 148 2.40 4.13 8.36
CA THR A 148 2.66 4.62 9.72
C THR A 148 3.55 5.87 9.74
N LYS A 149 4.29 6.14 8.66
CA LYS A 149 5.14 7.32 8.48
C LYS A 149 6.20 7.51 9.57
N VAL A 150 6.65 6.40 10.17
CA VAL A 150 7.77 6.39 11.13
C VAL A 150 9.07 6.55 10.35
N ILE A 151 9.75 7.68 10.53
CA ILE A 151 10.90 8.09 9.71
C ILE A 151 12.08 7.12 9.88
N GLU A 152 12.30 6.66 11.11
CA GLU A 152 13.37 5.73 11.47
C GLU A 152 13.22 4.41 10.72
N ALA A 153 12.00 3.85 10.71
CA ALA A 153 11.69 2.62 10.01
C ALA A 153 11.84 2.77 8.49
N VAL A 154 11.33 3.86 7.91
CA VAL A 154 11.41 4.13 6.45
C VAL A 154 12.86 4.26 5.96
N ARG A 155 13.78 4.71 6.83
CA ARG A 155 15.21 4.85 6.50
C ARG A 155 15.99 3.55 6.61
N ASP A 156 15.43 2.51 7.21
CA ASP A 156 16.10 1.22 7.35
C ASP A 156 16.46 0.63 5.97
N PRO A 157 17.69 0.12 5.77
CA PRO A 157 18.11 -0.49 4.51
C PRO A 157 17.23 -1.65 4.06
N ARG A 158 16.71 -2.45 4.99
CA ARG A 158 15.84 -3.60 4.69
C ARG A 158 14.54 -3.16 4.05
N VAL A 159 13.96 -2.07 4.56
CA VAL A 159 12.73 -1.48 4.01
C VAL A 159 12.94 -1.01 2.57
N ASN A 160 14.11 -0.47 2.24
CA ASN A 160 14.42 -0.11 0.85
C ASN A 160 14.46 -1.35 -0.06
N ASN A 161 15.06 -2.43 0.39
CA ASN A 161 15.04 -3.69 -0.34
C ASN A 161 13.59 -4.20 -0.53
N TRP A 162 12.76 -4.14 0.51
CA TRP A 162 11.36 -4.54 0.40
C TRP A 162 10.56 -3.67 -0.58
N ILE A 163 10.79 -2.35 -0.57
CA ILE A 163 10.20 -1.40 -1.53
C ILE A 163 10.56 -1.81 -2.97
N GLU A 164 11.84 -2.04 -3.27
CA GLU A 164 12.25 -2.45 -4.63
C GLU A 164 11.70 -3.83 -5.02
N ASN A 165 11.64 -4.79 -4.09
CA ASN A 165 11.04 -6.10 -4.38
C ASN A 165 9.53 -6.00 -4.69
N TYR A 166 8.80 -5.16 -3.96
CA TYR A 166 7.39 -4.95 -4.23
C TYR A 166 7.17 -4.21 -5.56
N ARG A 167 8.03 -3.25 -5.89
CA ARG A 167 8.07 -2.58 -7.20
C ARG A 167 8.26 -3.57 -8.34
N ASP A 168 9.27 -4.44 -8.25
CA ASP A 168 9.56 -5.47 -9.25
C ASP A 168 8.38 -6.42 -9.43
N LEU A 169 7.70 -6.79 -8.33
CA LEU A 169 6.53 -7.64 -8.36
C LEU A 169 5.34 -6.95 -9.07
N LEU A 170 5.06 -5.68 -8.78
CA LEU A 170 4.04 -4.91 -9.49
C LEU A 170 4.37 -4.75 -10.98
N ASP A 171 5.64 -4.55 -11.32
CA ASP A 171 6.09 -4.43 -12.71
C ASP A 171 5.92 -5.75 -13.47
N ARG A 172 6.29 -6.88 -12.85
CA ARG A 172 6.10 -8.23 -13.44
C ARG A 172 4.63 -8.55 -13.65
N TRP A 173 3.77 -8.13 -12.73
CA TRP A 173 2.32 -8.28 -12.86
C TRP A 173 1.67 -7.21 -13.73
N ARG A 174 2.45 -6.25 -14.24
CA ARG A 174 1.99 -5.16 -15.10
C ARG A 174 0.92 -4.28 -14.43
N LEU A 175 0.96 -4.21 -13.10
CA LEU A 175 0.07 -3.37 -12.29
C LEU A 175 0.61 -1.94 -12.22
N TRP A 176 0.76 -1.30 -13.38
CA TRP A 176 1.41 0.00 -13.51
C TRP A 176 0.68 1.13 -12.76
N HIS A 177 -0.65 1.06 -12.69
CA HIS A 177 -1.46 2.03 -11.95
C HIS A 177 -1.20 1.91 -10.45
N GLU A 178 -1.30 0.70 -9.89
CA GLU A 178 -0.99 0.44 -8.48
C GLU A 178 0.46 0.80 -8.16
N ARG A 179 1.39 0.48 -9.08
CA ARG A 179 2.80 0.89 -8.98
C ARG A 179 2.95 2.41 -8.89
N SER A 180 2.23 3.16 -9.71
CA SER A 180 2.28 4.63 -9.68
C SER A 180 1.73 5.21 -8.36
N HIS A 181 0.66 4.63 -7.82
CA HIS A 181 0.11 5.01 -6.51
C HIS A 181 1.08 4.67 -5.38
N PHE A 182 1.68 3.48 -5.43
CA PHE A 182 2.68 3.03 -4.49
C PHE A 182 3.93 3.94 -4.50
N ASP A 183 4.41 4.33 -5.68
CA ASP A 183 5.55 5.25 -5.80
C ASP A 183 5.24 6.64 -5.24
N ALA A 184 4.01 7.13 -5.41
CA ALA A 184 3.58 8.37 -4.77
C ALA A 184 3.58 8.26 -3.24
N LEU A 185 3.16 7.11 -2.69
CA LEU A 185 3.22 6.82 -1.26
C LEU A 185 4.67 6.80 -0.76
N VAL A 186 5.56 6.05 -1.41
CA VAL A 186 7.00 6.00 -1.10
C VAL A 186 7.60 7.40 -1.11
N GLN A 187 7.27 8.21 -2.12
CA GLN A 187 7.76 9.59 -2.23
C GLN A 187 7.33 10.45 -1.04
N SER A 188 6.06 10.31 -0.61
CA SER A 188 5.51 11.06 0.50
C SER A 188 6.14 10.68 1.84
N SER A 189 6.53 9.41 2.02
CA SER A 189 7.08 8.89 3.28
C SER A 189 8.61 9.02 3.36
N CYS A 190 9.33 8.91 2.25
CA CYS A 190 10.80 8.92 2.23
C CYS A 190 11.41 10.33 2.21
N GLY A 191 10.63 11.37 1.87
CA GLY A 191 11.10 12.76 1.80
C GLY A 191 12.23 12.98 0.78
N ASN A 192 11.95 13.73 -0.29
CA ASN A 192 12.98 14.22 -1.23
C ASN A 192 13.79 13.17 -2.01
N ARG A 193 13.36 11.90 -2.11
CA ARG A 193 13.90 11.03 -3.17
C ARG A 193 13.48 11.63 -4.50
N LYS A 194 14.41 12.18 -5.29
CA LYS A 194 14.05 12.61 -6.64
C LYS A 194 13.87 11.33 -7.45
N ILE A 195 12.64 11.05 -7.90
CA ILE A 195 12.41 10.00 -8.90
C ILE A 195 13.34 10.32 -10.08
N PRO A 196 14.28 9.44 -10.45
CA PRO A 196 15.17 9.69 -11.57
C PRO A 196 14.34 9.99 -12.80
N GLN A 197 14.64 11.11 -13.48
CA GLN A 197 13.96 11.44 -14.72
C GLN A 197 14.34 10.39 -15.78
N GLN A 198 13.42 9.49 -16.09
CA GLN A 198 13.67 8.41 -17.05
C GLN A 198 13.62 8.88 -18.51
N ILE A 199 12.88 9.95 -18.80
CA ILE A 199 12.69 10.46 -20.17
C ILE A 199 12.94 11.97 -20.19
N SER A 200 13.76 12.43 -21.14
CA SER A 200 13.97 13.85 -21.43
C SER A 200 13.57 14.17 -22.87
N VAL A 201 12.85 15.29 -23.05
CA VAL A 201 12.41 15.76 -24.37
C VAL A 201 13.26 16.96 -24.76
N THR A 202 13.94 16.85 -25.90
CA THR A 202 14.81 17.91 -26.46
C THR A 202 14.26 18.41 -27.79
N CYS A 203 14.59 19.67 -28.12
CA CYS A 203 14.21 20.25 -29.39
C CYS A 203 15.10 19.71 -30.52
N THR A 204 14.52 19.23 -31.61
CA THR A 204 15.30 18.73 -32.77
C THR A 204 16.17 19.80 -33.43
N TYR A 205 15.86 21.10 -33.26
CA TYR A 205 16.61 22.19 -33.89
C TYR A 205 17.80 22.67 -33.06
N CYS A 206 17.65 22.82 -31.74
CA CYS A 206 18.69 23.38 -30.87
C CYS A 206 19.21 22.41 -29.81
N SER A 207 18.66 21.19 -29.77
CA SER A 207 19.01 20.09 -28.86
C SER A 207 18.85 20.39 -27.36
N LYS A 208 18.36 21.58 -27.00
CA LYS A 208 18.07 21.96 -25.61
C LYS A 208 16.74 21.37 -25.15
N ALA A 209 16.65 21.06 -23.85
CA ALA A 209 15.45 20.52 -23.23
C ALA A 209 14.24 21.46 -23.39
N VAL A 210 13.07 20.86 -23.68
CA VAL A 210 11.79 21.58 -23.83
C VAL A 210 10.99 21.60 -22.51
N SER A 211 11.43 20.82 -21.51
CA SER A 211 10.73 20.52 -20.25
C SER A 211 10.51 21.71 -19.30
N HIS A 212 11.24 22.82 -19.43
CA HIS A 212 11.23 23.89 -18.42
C HIS A 212 9.94 24.73 -18.36
N ASN A 213 9.05 24.64 -19.37
CA ASN A 213 7.85 25.49 -19.47
C ASN A 213 6.52 24.73 -19.69
N LEU A 214 6.54 23.40 -19.83
CA LEU A 214 5.31 22.63 -20.12
C LEU A 214 4.48 22.30 -18.85
N ILE A 215 5.07 22.44 -17.65
CA ILE A 215 4.42 22.10 -16.37
C ILE A 215 4.15 23.36 -15.52
N SER A 216 4.75 24.50 -15.84
CA SER A 216 4.69 25.74 -15.02
C SER A 216 3.45 26.61 -15.26
N SER A 217 2.28 26.00 -15.52
CA SER A 217 1.01 26.74 -15.51
C SER A 217 0.33 26.74 -14.13
N GLY A 218 0.91 26.09 -13.12
CA GLY A 218 0.38 26.12 -11.75
C GLY A 218 1.47 25.87 -10.73
N GLY A 219 2.07 26.92 -10.19
CA GLY A 219 3.01 26.79 -9.07
C GLY A 219 3.95 27.96 -8.93
N MET A 220 3.66 28.83 -7.97
CA MET A 220 4.58 29.86 -7.50
C MET A 220 5.96 29.28 -7.17
N ARG A 221 7.02 29.79 -7.81
CA ARG A 221 8.31 29.95 -7.17
C ARG A 221 8.94 31.26 -7.59
N GLY A 222 9.10 32.14 -6.61
CA GLY A 222 9.76 33.41 -6.75
C GLY A 222 11.19 33.22 -7.25
N SER A 223 11.51 33.92 -8.33
CA SER A 223 12.86 34.35 -8.63
C SER A 223 12.78 35.81 -9.01
N ARG A 224 13.45 36.65 -8.21
CA ARG A 224 13.56 38.08 -8.39
C ARG A 224 14.26 38.38 -9.72
N GLN A 225 13.59 39.06 -10.63
CA GLN A 225 14.21 39.77 -11.75
C GLN A 225 13.44 41.08 -12.03
N PRO A 226 14.12 42.11 -12.58
CA PRO A 226 13.85 43.52 -12.29
C PRO A 226 12.80 44.16 -13.19
N HIS A 227 12.27 45.28 -12.70
CA HIS A 227 11.34 46.19 -13.36
C HIS A 227 11.67 46.48 -14.84
N GLY A 228 10.72 46.14 -15.72
CA GLY A 228 10.61 46.60 -17.09
C GLY A 228 9.14 46.74 -17.47
N MET A 229 8.75 47.95 -17.86
CA MET A 229 7.39 48.43 -18.06
C MET A 229 6.72 47.81 -19.31
N GLY A 230 5.46 47.37 -19.19
CA GLY A 230 4.44 47.56 -20.22
C GLY A 230 4.22 46.49 -21.31
N THR A 231 2.97 46.01 -21.34
CA THR A 231 2.13 45.59 -22.49
C THR A 231 1.81 44.09 -22.65
N ASN A 232 0.50 43.79 -22.49
CA ASN A 232 -0.27 42.60 -22.91
C ASN A 232 0.37 41.22 -22.75
N SER A 233 0.14 40.58 -21.59
CA SER A 233 0.35 39.15 -21.37
C SER A 233 -0.66 38.29 -22.15
N ARG A 234 -0.53 38.26 -23.48
CA ARG A 234 -1.06 37.15 -24.26
C ARG A 234 -0.27 35.91 -23.86
N GLN A 235 -0.92 34.99 -23.16
CA GLN A 235 -0.52 33.60 -22.92
C GLN A 235 0.45 33.14 -24.01
N SER A 236 1.73 33.06 -23.68
CA SER A 236 2.79 32.71 -24.62
C SER A 236 2.55 31.29 -25.10
N LYS A 237 1.98 31.19 -26.30
CA LYS A 237 1.58 29.95 -26.97
C LYS A 237 2.70 28.92 -26.86
N ALA A 238 2.42 27.84 -26.13
CA ALA A 238 3.22 26.63 -26.02
C ALA A 238 3.20 25.84 -27.34
N MET A 239 3.60 26.49 -28.44
CA MET A 239 3.66 25.93 -29.79
C MET A 239 5.10 25.93 -30.34
N ALA A 240 6.04 26.53 -29.62
CA ALA A 240 7.41 26.75 -30.04
C ALA A 240 8.41 26.42 -28.91
N CYS A 241 9.63 26.05 -29.30
CA CYS A 241 10.72 25.75 -28.38
C CYS A 241 11.03 26.98 -27.50
N PRO A 242 11.15 26.83 -26.17
CA PRO A 242 11.46 27.96 -25.30
C PRO A 242 12.86 28.55 -25.53
N ASN A 243 13.78 27.77 -26.12
CA ASN A 243 15.16 28.16 -26.32
C ASN A 243 15.44 28.81 -27.68
N CYS A 244 14.87 28.27 -28.77
CA CYS A 244 15.14 28.74 -30.13
C CYS A 244 13.89 29.22 -30.89
N ARG A 245 12.71 29.15 -30.28
CA ARG A 245 11.41 29.57 -30.83
C ARG A 245 10.98 28.86 -32.12
N GLN A 246 11.67 27.79 -32.52
CA GLN A 246 11.25 26.91 -33.61
C GLN A 246 9.99 26.11 -33.23
N PRO A 247 9.12 25.75 -34.18
CA PRO A 247 7.87 25.07 -33.88
C PRO A 247 8.11 23.70 -33.23
N LEU A 248 7.29 23.38 -32.22
CA LEU A 248 7.29 22.05 -31.59
C LEU A 248 6.57 21.03 -32.49
N PRO A 249 6.80 19.71 -32.32
CA PRO A 249 6.13 18.66 -33.07
C PRO A 249 4.61 18.83 -33.07
N ARG A 250 3.97 18.50 -34.20
CA ARG A 250 2.51 18.56 -34.36
C ARG A 250 1.91 17.19 -34.10
N CYS A 251 0.69 17.18 -33.59
CA CYS A 251 -0.12 15.97 -33.56
C CYS A 251 -0.39 15.51 -34.99
N SER A 252 -0.18 14.23 -35.26
CA SER A 252 -0.41 13.58 -36.55
C SER A 252 -1.86 13.64 -37.05
N ILE A 253 -2.82 13.97 -36.18
CA ILE A 253 -4.26 13.95 -36.49
C ILE A 253 -4.80 15.39 -36.57
N CYS A 254 -4.70 16.17 -35.50
CA CYS A 254 -5.25 17.54 -35.49
C CYS A 254 -4.26 18.61 -35.98
N MET A 255 -3.00 18.25 -36.24
CA MET A 255 -1.94 19.16 -36.70
C MET A 255 -1.59 20.31 -35.74
N ILE A 256 -2.11 20.30 -34.51
CA ILE A 256 -1.80 21.29 -33.48
C ILE A 256 -0.47 20.91 -32.80
N ASN A 257 0.36 21.92 -32.51
CA ASN A 257 1.66 21.75 -31.86
C ASN A 257 1.55 21.22 -30.42
N MET A 258 2.54 20.40 -30.03
CA MET A 258 2.76 19.92 -28.67
C MET A 258 2.84 21.09 -27.68
N GLY A 259 2.13 20.96 -26.55
CA GLY A 259 1.99 22.01 -25.54
C GLY A 259 0.67 22.80 -25.64
N SER A 260 -0.09 22.61 -26.73
CA SER A 260 -1.44 23.17 -26.88
C SER A 260 -2.52 22.11 -26.61
N LEU A 261 -3.69 22.54 -26.12
CA LEU A 261 -4.86 21.69 -25.92
C LEU A 261 -5.35 21.08 -27.25
N SER A 262 -5.88 19.86 -27.19
CA SER A 262 -6.51 19.23 -28.36
C SER A 262 -7.76 20.01 -28.77
N SER A 263 -8.12 19.94 -30.06
CA SER A 263 -9.38 20.50 -30.58
C SER A 263 -10.61 19.89 -29.90
N HIS A 264 -10.51 18.65 -29.42
CA HIS A 264 -11.56 17.95 -28.68
C HIS A 264 -11.84 18.63 -27.32
N THR A 265 -10.81 18.99 -26.55
CA THR A 265 -11.00 19.63 -25.24
C THR A 265 -11.35 21.11 -25.32
N GLN A 266 -11.00 21.80 -26.41
CA GLN A 266 -11.44 23.17 -26.67
C GLN A 266 -12.97 23.29 -26.84
N LYS A 267 -13.64 22.25 -27.37
CA LYS A 267 -15.10 22.23 -27.55
C LYS A 267 -15.88 22.01 -26.24
N LEU A 268 -15.29 21.37 -25.23
CA LEU A 268 -15.89 21.21 -23.89
C LEU A 268 -15.72 22.45 -22.99
N GLY A 269 -15.06 23.51 -23.48
CA GLY A 269 -14.78 24.72 -22.74
C GLY A 269 -16.01 25.60 -22.47
N ASN A 270 -16.76 25.28 -21.40
CA ASN A 270 -17.41 26.25 -20.50
C ASN A 270 -18.16 25.64 -19.30
N ARG A 271 -18.26 24.30 -19.14
CA ARG A 271 -19.07 23.69 -18.06
C ARG A 271 -18.34 22.87 -17.02
N ALA A 272 -17.07 22.51 -17.22
CA ALA A 272 -16.36 21.70 -16.24
C ALA A 272 -15.37 22.57 -15.44
N LYS A 273 -15.79 22.98 -14.23
CA LYS A 273 -14.86 23.34 -13.15
C LYS A 273 -14.07 22.08 -12.78
N PHE A 274 -13.03 21.76 -13.54
CA PHE A 274 -12.04 20.78 -13.08
C PHE A 274 -11.14 21.50 -12.07
N GLU A 275 -11.49 21.33 -10.79
CA GLU A 275 -10.65 21.72 -9.67
C GLU A 275 -9.27 21.03 -9.80
N ASN A 276 -8.21 21.83 -9.76
CA ASN A 276 -6.81 21.46 -9.43
C ASN A 276 -6.11 20.32 -10.21
N VAL A 277 -6.64 19.82 -11.33
CA VAL A 277 -5.91 18.84 -12.16
C VAL A 277 -4.95 19.58 -13.11
N VAL A 278 -3.66 19.58 -12.77
CA VAL A 278 -2.59 20.03 -13.66
C VAL A 278 -2.54 19.08 -14.87
N ASN A 279 -2.97 19.57 -16.03
CA ASN A 279 -2.91 18.92 -17.35
C ASN A 279 -3.50 17.48 -17.43
N PRO A 280 -4.81 17.32 -17.72
CA PRO A 280 -5.45 16.02 -17.87
C PRO A 280 -4.74 15.11 -18.88
N TYR A 281 -4.64 13.81 -18.60
CA TYR A 281 -3.98 12.80 -19.44
C TYR A 281 -4.38 12.86 -20.93
N LEU A 282 -5.66 13.13 -21.21
CA LEU A 282 -6.19 13.24 -22.58
C LEU A 282 -5.54 14.35 -23.42
N ASN A 283 -4.95 15.36 -22.77
CA ASN A 283 -4.22 16.46 -23.42
C ASN A 283 -2.71 16.21 -23.52
N TRP A 284 -2.21 15.11 -22.96
CA TRP A 284 -0.78 14.80 -23.05
C TRP A 284 -0.40 14.51 -24.50
N PHE A 285 0.88 14.76 -24.81
CA PHE A 285 1.43 14.40 -26.10
C PHE A 285 2.15 13.06 -25.94
N THR A 286 1.69 12.04 -26.65
CA THR A 286 2.28 10.69 -26.65
C THR A 286 2.88 10.40 -28.02
N TRP A 287 3.88 9.52 -28.07
CA TRP A 287 4.59 9.19 -29.31
C TRP A 287 5.05 7.74 -29.33
N CYS A 288 5.17 7.18 -30.53
CA CYS A 288 5.77 5.87 -30.74
C CYS A 288 7.30 5.97 -30.64
N GLN A 289 7.93 5.09 -29.88
CA GLN A 289 9.39 5.11 -29.72
C GLN A 289 10.15 4.66 -30.99
N MET A 290 9.48 3.95 -31.91
CA MET A 290 10.09 3.47 -33.15
C MET A 290 10.06 4.52 -34.26
N CYS A 291 8.88 5.00 -34.62
CA CYS A 291 8.74 5.99 -35.71
C CYS A 291 8.86 7.44 -35.23
N ARG A 292 8.84 7.70 -33.91
CA ARG A 292 8.88 9.04 -33.29
C ARG A 292 7.72 9.97 -33.67
N HIS A 293 6.72 9.46 -34.38
CA HIS A 293 5.47 10.18 -34.62
C HIS A 293 4.56 10.09 -33.39
N GLY A 294 3.74 11.12 -33.21
CA GLY A 294 2.92 11.24 -32.02
C GLY A 294 1.80 12.26 -32.17
N GLY A 295 1.07 12.46 -31.08
CA GLY A 295 -0.08 13.33 -31.02
C GLY A 295 -0.68 13.43 -29.64
N HIS A 296 -1.82 14.13 -29.54
CA HIS A 296 -2.58 14.18 -28.30
C HIS A 296 -3.12 12.79 -27.96
N SER A 297 -3.02 12.38 -26.69
CA SER A 297 -3.47 11.07 -26.21
C SER A 297 -4.88 10.75 -26.69
N VAL A 298 -5.82 11.69 -26.58
CA VAL A 298 -7.21 11.48 -27.00
C VAL A 298 -7.35 11.11 -28.48
N HIS A 299 -6.62 11.80 -29.38
CA HIS A 299 -6.72 11.51 -30.81
C HIS A 299 -6.03 10.20 -31.18
N LEU A 300 -4.91 9.86 -30.52
CA LEU A 300 -4.22 8.60 -30.77
C LEU A 300 -5.03 7.41 -30.24
N ILE A 301 -5.63 7.53 -29.06
CA ILE A 301 -6.54 6.50 -28.51
C ILE A 301 -7.69 6.26 -29.48
N GLU A 302 -8.35 7.33 -29.93
CA GLU A 302 -9.45 7.24 -30.91
C GLU A 302 -8.98 6.59 -32.22
N TRP A 303 -7.86 7.02 -32.79
CA TRP A 303 -7.32 6.46 -34.04
C TRP A 303 -7.03 4.96 -33.94
N PHE A 304 -6.37 4.53 -32.86
CA PHE A 304 -5.97 3.13 -32.69
C PHE A 304 -7.12 2.19 -32.25
N THR A 305 -8.34 2.70 -32.06
CA THR A 305 -9.53 1.83 -31.95
C THR A 305 -9.78 1.05 -33.25
N ASP A 306 -9.60 1.71 -34.39
CA ASP A 306 -9.92 1.16 -35.71
C ASP A 306 -8.68 0.92 -36.60
N HIS A 307 -7.50 1.36 -36.16
CA HIS A 307 -6.27 1.30 -36.97
C HIS A 307 -5.11 0.63 -36.24
N LEU A 308 -4.26 -0.10 -36.97
CA LEU A 308 -3.02 -0.69 -36.46
C LEU A 308 -1.76 0.11 -36.82
N HIS A 309 -1.84 0.92 -37.87
CA HIS A 309 -0.72 1.66 -38.45
C HIS A 309 -0.67 3.11 -37.99
N CYS A 310 0.52 3.69 -38.06
CA CYS A 310 0.75 5.10 -37.76
C CYS A 310 -0.15 6.02 -38.62
N PRO A 311 -0.78 7.05 -38.03
CA PRO A 311 -1.60 8.02 -38.77
C PRO A 311 -0.81 8.92 -39.75
N VAL A 312 0.53 8.90 -39.71
CA VAL A 312 1.35 9.71 -40.61
C VAL A 312 1.44 9.06 -41.97
N THR A 313 0.99 9.76 -43.01
CA THR A 313 1.05 9.31 -44.41
C THR A 313 2.46 8.88 -44.80
N GLY A 314 2.59 7.69 -45.37
CA GLY A 314 3.87 7.11 -45.79
C GLY A 314 4.67 6.44 -44.67
N CYS A 315 4.15 6.42 -43.43
CA CYS A 315 4.77 5.65 -42.34
C CYS A 315 4.13 4.25 -42.23
N ASN A 316 4.94 3.21 -42.40
CA ASN A 316 4.49 1.81 -42.32
C ASN A 316 4.64 1.21 -40.90
N CYS A 317 4.79 2.04 -39.86
CA CYS A 317 4.97 1.55 -38.50
C CYS A 317 3.65 1.05 -37.90
N THR A 318 3.64 -0.18 -37.39
CA THR A 318 2.51 -0.80 -36.68
C THR A 318 2.48 -0.37 -35.21
N CYS A 319 2.31 0.93 -34.97
CA CYS A 319 2.43 1.55 -33.64
C CYS A 319 1.60 0.83 -32.56
N ASN A 320 0.38 0.38 -32.89
CA ASN A 320 -0.52 -0.27 -31.94
C ASN A 320 0.01 -1.64 -31.46
N VAL A 321 0.64 -2.39 -32.36
CA VAL A 321 1.24 -3.69 -32.04
C VAL A 321 2.44 -3.53 -31.14
N HIS A 322 3.27 -2.50 -31.38
CA HIS A 322 4.43 -2.21 -30.54
C HIS A 322 4.01 -1.79 -29.12
N ASP A 323 2.88 -1.10 -28.97
CA ASP A 323 2.28 -0.79 -27.67
C ASP A 323 1.78 -2.06 -26.98
N SER A 324 1.23 -3.01 -27.75
CA SER A 324 0.72 -4.30 -27.26
C SER A 324 1.81 -5.26 -26.74
N VAL A 325 3.07 -5.13 -27.18
CA VAL A 325 4.20 -5.90 -26.61
C VAL A 325 4.44 -5.53 -25.13
N ALA A 326 4.09 -4.31 -24.72
CA ALA A 326 4.03 -3.92 -23.31
C ALA A 326 2.80 -4.50 -22.57
N MET A 327 1.81 -5.03 -23.28
CA MET A 327 0.52 -5.56 -22.77
C MET A 327 0.36 -7.10 -22.81
N VAL A 328 1.27 -7.88 -23.42
CA VAL A 328 1.21 -9.36 -23.46
C VAL A 328 0.98 -10.01 -22.07
N SER A 329 -0.27 -10.33 -21.75
CA SER A 329 -0.61 -11.32 -20.72
C SER A 329 -0.10 -12.69 -21.18
N PRO A 330 0.36 -13.57 -20.27
CA PRO A 330 0.68 -14.94 -20.64
C PRO A 330 -0.64 -15.65 -20.95
N THR A 331 -0.99 -15.74 -22.23
CA THR A 331 -2.04 -16.65 -22.68
C THR A 331 -1.37 -17.91 -23.19
N SER A 332 -1.72 -19.00 -22.53
CA SER A 332 -1.36 -20.38 -22.78
C SER A 332 -1.43 -20.73 -24.27
N SER A 333 -0.28 -21.06 -24.86
CA SER A 333 -0.20 -21.83 -26.11
C SER A 333 0.46 -23.17 -25.80
N ASP A 334 -0.26 -24.04 -25.10
CA ASP A 334 -0.11 -25.48 -25.24
C ASP A 334 -1.33 -25.95 -26.07
N GLU A 335 -1.26 -25.74 -27.37
CA GLU A 335 -2.11 -26.49 -28.29
C GLU A 335 -1.42 -27.82 -28.58
N ASN A 336 -2.05 -28.87 -28.06
CA ASN A 336 -1.80 -30.27 -28.35
C ASN A 336 -1.64 -30.51 -29.86
N VAL A 337 -0.46 -30.97 -30.26
CA VAL A 337 -0.28 -31.65 -31.54
C VAL A 337 -0.75 -33.09 -31.37
N ASP A 338 -2.05 -33.31 -31.54
CA ASP A 338 -2.60 -34.62 -31.89
C ASP A 338 -2.91 -34.61 -33.39
N ASN A 339 -2.00 -35.18 -34.19
CA ASN A 339 -2.30 -35.60 -35.56
C ASN A 339 -2.11 -37.12 -35.64
N LYS A 340 -3.25 -37.82 -35.57
CA LYS A 340 -3.36 -39.24 -35.87
C LYS A 340 -3.98 -39.40 -37.26
N GLU A 341 -3.19 -40.01 -38.14
CA GLU A 341 -3.54 -40.87 -39.28
C GLU A 341 -4.47 -40.33 -40.40
N THR A 342 -3.99 -40.42 -41.65
CA THR A 342 -4.53 -41.40 -42.63
C THR A 342 -3.76 -41.38 -43.96
N SER A 343 -3.52 -42.61 -44.48
CA SER A 343 -2.99 -43.03 -45.80
C SER A 343 -1.49 -43.28 -45.91
#